data_AF-A0A7L7W4I5-F1
#
_entry.id   AF-A0A7L7W4I5-F1
#
_cell.length_a   1.000
_cell.length_b   1.000
_cell.length_c   1.000
_cell.angle_alpha   90.00
_cell.angle_beta   90.00
_cell.angle_gamma   90.00
#
_symmetry.space_group_name_H-M   'P 1'
#
loop_
_entity.id
_entity.type
_entity.pdbx_description
1 polymer ?
#
loop_
_entity_poly.entity_id
_entity_poly.type
_entity_poly.pdbx_seq_one_letter_code
_entity_poly.pdbx_strand_id
1 'polypeptide(L)'
;MEGLEARVLNEYPPGSAIISAEKVRTGGIGGFLAKTHFEVVVEVPDAAPTARFPTMPRQKSSSHPVPPRAGVAALLADADKADAAMHGAIPKGPSTPELSTTTRSFGELMESLEKSTLSDGPESAKGPEDLLTGAGDVILVAGLGADALATVRSMAAVVRSSSILTAGSFRAYGTDHIVSRQGLVTAQAAAVIAREPLFVAFGLGTDGSLRTNALTELKADQVWVVVDATRKHTDTEAWVKKVGWSAPVQALAVVNYQDTRTPETVHDLDLPIGWIDGRRAKRSTT
;
A
#
# COMPACT_ATOMS: atom_id res chain seq x y z
N MET A 1 12.11 -42.08 -0.49
CA MET A 1 11.02 -42.07 -1.49
C MET A 1 9.86 -42.91 -0.97
N GLU A 2 10.15 -44.04 -0.33
CA GLU A 2 9.16 -44.81 0.43
C GLU A 2 8.58 -43.98 1.60
N GLY A 3 7.28 -43.63 1.52
CA GLY A 3 6.53 -42.93 2.56
C GLY A 3 5.94 -41.56 2.19
N LEU A 4 6.39 -40.92 1.10
CA LEU A 4 5.88 -39.60 0.68
C LEU A 4 4.52 -39.73 -0.03
N GLU A 5 4.37 -40.76 -0.87
CA GLU A 5 3.13 -41.05 -1.62
C GLU A 5 1.97 -41.41 -0.67
N ALA A 6 2.26 -42.15 0.41
CA ALA A 6 1.25 -42.53 1.41
C ALA A 6 0.74 -41.32 2.22
N ARG A 7 1.57 -40.29 2.41
CA ARG A 7 1.18 -39.06 3.11
C ARG A 7 0.39 -38.11 2.21
N VAL A 8 0.72 -38.06 0.92
CA VAL A 8 -0.05 -37.28 -0.08
C VAL A 8 -1.43 -37.92 -0.32
N LEU A 9 -1.56 -39.25 -0.39
CA LEU A 9 -2.88 -39.87 -0.57
C LEU A 9 -3.84 -39.73 0.62
N ASN A 10 -3.32 -39.47 1.84
CA ASN A 10 -4.16 -39.36 3.04
C ASN A 10 -4.68 -37.94 3.29
N GLU A 11 -4.05 -36.92 2.66
CA GLU A 11 -4.33 -35.51 2.93
C GLU A 11 -4.98 -34.80 1.73
N TYR A 12 -4.92 -35.40 0.53
CA TYR A 12 -5.47 -34.82 -0.69
C TYR A 12 -6.61 -35.65 -1.31
N PRO A 13 -7.61 -35.01 -1.96
CA PRO A 13 -8.74 -35.70 -2.58
C PRO A 13 -8.30 -36.72 -3.65
N PRO A 14 -9.03 -37.85 -3.82
CA PRO A 14 -8.72 -38.85 -4.84
C PRO A 14 -8.78 -38.20 -6.24
N GLY A 15 -7.65 -38.25 -6.95
CA GLY A 15 -7.45 -37.59 -8.25
C GLY A 15 -6.28 -36.61 -8.30
N SER A 16 -5.63 -36.33 -7.16
CA SER A 16 -4.48 -35.43 -7.10
C SER A 16 -3.20 -36.10 -7.63
N ALA A 17 -2.46 -35.42 -8.50
CA ALA A 17 -1.23 -35.92 -9.11
C ALA A 17 -0.01 -35.13 -8.61
N ILE A 18 1.06 -35.82 -8.21
CA ILE A 18 2.33 -35.17 -7.85
C ILE A 18 3.03 -34.76 -9.14
N ILE A 19 3.13 -33.46 -9.39
CA ILE A 19 3.75 -32.92 -10.61
C ILE A 19 5.25 -32.66 -10.43
N SER A 20 5.72 -32.46 -9.20
CA SER A 20 7.14 -32.33 -8.90
C SER A 20 7.44 -32.68 -7.44
N ALA A 21 8.57 -33.34 -7.18
CA ALA A 21 9.09 -33.58 -5.84
C ALA A 21 10.59 -33.27 -5.82
N GLU A 22 10.96 -32.16 -5.19
CA GLU A 22 12.34 -31.70 -5.09
C GLU A 22 12.93 -32.00 -3.71
N LYS A 23 14.14 -32.57 -3.70
CA LYS A 23 14.87 -32.90 -2.48
C LYS A 23 15.85 -31.77 -2.17
N VAL A 24 15.52 -30.93 -1.20
CA VAL A 24 16.35 -29.79 -0.81
C VAL A 24 17.19 -30.16 0.42
N ARG A 25 18.49 -29.87 0.34
CA ARG A 25 19.44 -30.02 1.45
C ARG A 25 19.80 -28.64 1.98
N THR A 26 19.45 -28.37 3.22
CA THR A 26 19.65 -27.03 3.82
C THR A 26 20.72 -27.10 4.90
N GLY A 27 21.84 -26.42 4.66
CA GLY A 27 22.91 -26.13 5.62
C GLY A 27 23.97 -27.23 5.83
N GLY A 28 25.21 -26.79 6.12
CA GLY A 28 26.37 -27.61 6.49
C GLY A 28 27.69 -26.93 6.11
N ILE A 29 28.52 -26.56 7.09
CA ILE A 29 29.89 -26.08 6.83
C ILE A 29 30.79 -27.32 6.83
N GLY A 30 31.39 -27.65 5.69
CA GLY A 30 32.33 -28.78 5.58
C GLY A 30 31.72 -30.19 5.53
N GLY A 31 30.41 -30.35 5.26
CA GLY A 31 29.82 -31.64 4.89
C GLY A 31 29.19 -32.48 6.01
N PHE A 32 29.06 -31.97 7.24
CA PHE A 32 28.35 -32.67 8.34
C PHE A 32 27.13 -31.87 8.84
N LEU A 33 26.03 -32.60 9.15
CA LEU A 33 24.72 -32.13 9.65
C LEU A 33 23.72 -31.48 8.65
N ALA A 34 23.74 -31.87 7.36
CA ALA A 34 22.71 -31.41 6.42
C ALA A 34 21.33 -32.02 6.71
N LYS A 35 20.34 -31.16 7.03
CA LYS A 35 18.93 -31.57 7.13
C LYS A 35 18.34 -31.66 5.73
N THR A 36 17.71 -32.79 5.42
CA THR A 36 17.07 -33.05 4.13
C THR A 36 15.56 -32.88 4.27
N HIS A 37 14.95 -31.95 3.53
CA HIS A 37 13.50 -31.86 3.42
C HIS A 37 13.08 -32.01 1.95
N PHE A 38 11.87 -32.54 1.76
CA PHE A 38 11.28 -32.77 0.44
C PHE A 38 10.14 -31.76 0.26
N GLU A 39 10.21 -30.98 -0.81
CA GLU A 39 9.12 -30.12 -1.24
C GLU A 39 8.37 -30.81 -2.38
N VAL A 40 7.05 -30.90 -2.25
CA VAL A 40 6.20 -31.62 -3.20
C VAL A 40 5.16 -30.65 -3.72
N VAL A 41 5.06 -30.57 -5.05
CA VAL A 41 4.02 -29.80 -5.73
C VAL A 41 2.98 -30.80 -6.24
N VAL A 42 1.74 -30.64 -5.78
CA VAL A 42 0.61 -31.51 -6.10
C VAL A 42 -0.42 -30.70 -6.88
N GLU A 43 -0.83 -31.22 -8.03
CA GLU A 43 -1.95 -30.71 -8.82
C GLU A 43 -3.23 -31.39 -8.31
N VAL A 44 -4.18 -30.58 -7.82
CA VAL A 44 -5.49 -31.05 -7.34
C VAL A 44 -6.53 -30.72 -8.42
N PRO A 45 -7.25 -31.72 -8.97
CA PRO A 45 -8.24 -31.46 -10.01
C PRO A 45 -9.42 -30.64 -9.45
N ASP A 46 -9.79 -29.59 -10.17
CA ASP A 46 -10.91 -28.72 -9.82
C ASP A 46 -12.24 -29.44 -10.09
N ALA A 47 -12.99 -29.74 -9.03
CA ALA A 47 -14.32 -30.30 -9.15
C ALA A 47 -15.27 -29.20 -9.62
N ALA A 48 -15.73 -29.31 -10.88
CA ALA A 48 -16.67 -28.37 -11.47
C ALA A 48 -17.85 -28.07 -10.52
N PRO A 49 -18.16 -26.79 -10.24
CA PRO A 49 -19.22 -26.44 -9.31
C PRO A 49 -20.58 -26.82 -9.88
N THR A 50 -21.13 -27.94 -9.41
CA THR A 50 -22.54 -28.31 -9.63
C THR A 50 -23.40 -27.59 -8.61
N ALA A 51 -23.55 -26.27 -8.78
CA ALA A 51 -24.51 -25.48 -8.03
C ALA A 51 -25.72 -25.13 -8.92
N ARG A 52 -26.84 -25.81 -8.68
CA ARG A 52 -28.16 -25.43 -9.18
C ARG A 52 -28.58 -24.15 -8.45
N PHE A 53 -28.53 -23.00 -9.12
CA PHE A 53 -29.12 -21.78 -8.60
C PHE A 53 -30.62 -21.74 -8.89
N PRO A 54 -31.48 -21.37 -7.93
CA PRO A 54 -32.89 -21.08 -8.21
C PRO A 54 -32.99 -19.78 -9.02
N THR A 55 -33.66 -19.85 -10.16
CA THR A 55 -33.96 -18.71 -11.04
C THR A 55 -34.85 -17.70 -10.33
N MET A 56 -34.31 -16.52 -9.97
CA MET A 56 -35.12 -15.36 -9.62
C MET A 56 -35.52 -14.58 -10.89
N PRO A 57 -36.73 -14.00 -10.94
CA PRO A 57 -37.18 -13.22 -12.09
C PRO A 57 -36.35 -11.92 -12.22
N ARG A 58 -35.71 -11.75 -13.38
CA ARG A 58 -34.97 -10.54 -13.76
C ARG A 58 -35.92 -9.34 -13.82
N GLN A 59 -35.67 -8.34 -12.98
CA GLN A 59 -36.26 -7.01 -13.08
C GLN A 59 -35.85 -6.39 -14.42
N LYS A 60 -36.84 -5.89 -15.18
CA LYS A 60 -36.66 -5.27 -16.50
C LYS A 60 -35.85 -3.98 -16.36
N SER A 61 -34.55 -4.03 -16.58
CA SER A 61 -33.80 -2.86 -17.04
C SER A 61 -34.29 -2.52 -18.45
N SER A 62 -34.79 -1.32 -18.66
CA SER A 62 -35.22 -0.79 -19.96
C SER A 62 -34.04 -0.74 -20.93
N SER A 63 -33.82 -1.83 -21.66
CA SER A 63 -32.96 -1.85 -22.84
C SER A 63 -33.69 -1.13 -23.97
N HIS A 64 -33.19 0.02 -24.39
CA HIS A 64 -33.61 0.63 -25.65
C HIS A 64 -33.20 -0.30 -26.80
N PRO A 65 -34.14 -0.70 -27.68
CA PRO A 65 -33.80 -1.56 -28.81
C PRO A 65 -33.00 -0.75 -29.82
N VAL A 66 -31.78 -1.20 -30.15
CA VAL A 66 -31.00 -0.66 -31.26
C VAL A 66 -31.50 -1.30 -32.56
N PRO A 67 -32.10 -0.55 -33.50
CA PRO A 67 -32.50 -1.12 -34.79
C PRO A 67 -31.26 -1.44 -35.64
N PRO A 68 -31.27 -2.54 -36.41
CA PRO A 68 -30.10 -2.94 -37.16
C PRO A 68 -29.97 -2.11 -38.45
N ARG A 69 -28.77 -1.57 -38.66
CA ARG A 69 -28.22 -0.99 -39.90
C ARG A 69 -28.80 0.38 -40.31
N ALA A 70 -28.41 1.41 -39.57
CA ALA A 70 -28.22 2.74 -40.15
C ALA A 70 -26.80 3.21 -39.77
N GLY A 71 -26.00 3.63 -40.75
CA GLY A 71 -24.59 4.00 -40.54
C GLY A 71 -24.43 5.21 -39.60
N VAL A 72 -23.17 5.54 -39.25
CA VAL A 72 -22.82 6.62 -38.29
C VAL A 72 -23.56 7.95 -38.55
N ALA A 73 -23.85 8.27 -39.82
CA ALA A 73 -24.62 9.44 -40.21
C ALA A 73 -26.07 9.48 -39.66
N ALA A 74 -26.73 8.32 -39.53
CA ALA A 74 -28.07 8.24 -38.97
C ALA A 74 -28.05 8.41 -37.44
N LEU A 75 -26.99 7.93 -36.77
CA LEU A 75 -26.79 8.14 -35.34
C LEU A 75 -26.48 9.62 -35.03
N LEU A 76 -25.69 10.29 -35.88
CA LEU A 76 -25.44 11.73 -35.78
C LEU A 76 -26.72 12.55 -35.98
N ALA A 77 -27.55 12.20 -36.98
CA ALA A 77 -28.81 12.91 -37.22
C ALA A 77 -29.85 12.70 -36.10
N ASP A 78 -29.84 11.54 -35.42
CA ASP A 78 -30.71 11.28 -34.28
C ASP A 78 -30.24 12.03 -33.03
N ALA A 79 -28.92 12.14 -32.84
CA ALA A 79 -28.32 12.99 -31.81
C ALA A 79 -28.64 14.48 -32.02
N ASP A 80 -28.54 15.00 -33.24
CA ASP A 80 -28.91 16.39 -33.57
C ASP A 80 -30.39 16.68 -33.28
N LYS A 81 -31.28 15.71 -33.53
CA LYS A 81 -32.72 15.83 -33.19
C LYS A 81 -32.96 15.82 -31.68
N ALA A 82 -32.23 15.00 -30.94
CA ALA A 82 -32.30 14.97 -29.48
C ALA A 82 -31.82 16.29 -28.87
N ASP A 83 -30.73 16.86 -29.39
CA ASP A 83 -30.20 18.17 -28.95
C ASP A 83 -31.14 19.32 -29.31
N ALA A 84 -31.76 19.30 -30.50
CA ALA A 84 -32.76 20.28 -30.89
C ALA A 84 -34.02 20.20 -30.01
N ALA A 85 -34.40 19.01 -29.55
CA ALA A 85 -35.50 18.83 -28.61
C ALA A 85 -35.15 19.35 -27.20
N MET A 86 -33.88 19.23 -26.76
CA MET A 86 -33.42 19.80 -25.49
C MET A 86 -33.31 21.34 -25.53
N HIS A 87 -33.03 21.94 -26.70
CA HIS A 87 -32.90 23.39 -26.86
C HIS A 87 -34.21 24.11 -27.28
N GLY A 88 -35.30 23.38 -27.51
CA GLY A 88 -36.57 23.92 -28.04
C GLY A 88 -37.47 24.68 -27.05
N ALA A 89 -37.05 24.88 -25.80
CA ALA A 89 -37.86 25.50 -24.76
C ALA A 89 -37.24 26.78 -24.15
N ILE A 90 -36.54 27.59 -24.96
CA ILE A 90 -36.06 28.91 -24.53
C ILE A 90 -36.63 29.98 -25.46
N PRO A 91 -37.52 30.87 -24.99
CA PRO A 91 -37.99 31.99 -25.81
C PRO A 91 -36.83 32.93 -26.17
N LYS A 92 -36.75 33.31 -27.46
CA LYS A 92 -35.80 34.32 -27.96
C LYS A 92 -36.13 35.69 -27.38
N GLY A 93 -35.45 36.05 -26.30
CA GLY A 93 -35.24 37.42 -25.81
C GLY A 93 -33.78 37.58 -25.40
N PRO A 94 -33.21 38.80 -25.33
CA PRO A 94 -31.82 38.99 -24.94
C PRO A 94 -31.70 38.77 -23.44
N SER A 95 -31.44 37.53 -23.05
CA SER A 95 -31.03 37.19 -21.69
C SER A 95 -29.77 36.37 -21.84
N THR A 96 -28.63 37.04 -21.71
CA THR A 96 -27.36 36.39 -21.39
C THR A 96 -27.62 35.48 -20.18
N PRO A 97 -27.37 34.16 -20.27
CA PRO A 97 -27.41 33.33 -19.08
C PRO A 97 -26.31 33.85 -18.14
N GLU A 98 -26.71 34.37 -16.97
CA GLU A 98 -25.75 34.70 -15.93
C GLU A 98 -25.04 33.40 -15.53
N LEU A 99 -23.77 33.33 -15.90
CA LEU A 99 -22.87 32.27 -15.53
C LEU A 99 -22.72 32.27 -14.00
N SER A 100 -22.78 31.08 -13.39
CA SER A 100 -22.68 30.84 -11.95
C SER A 100 -21.35 31.25 -11.29
N THR A 101 -20.54 32.07 -11.94
CA THR A 101 -19.33 32.69 -11.40
C THR A 101 -19.58 34.07 -10.78
N THR A 102 -20.77 34.65 -10.96
CA THR A 102 -21.12 35.99 -10.43
C THR A 102 -21.98 35.95 -9.17
N THR A 103 -22.44 34.78 -8.72
CA THR A 103 -23.29 34.70 -7.52
C THR A 103 -22.45 34.74 -6.25
N ARG A 104 -22.87 35.58 -5.30
CA ARG A 104 -22.26 35.81 -3.97
C ARG A 104 -21.87 34.52 -3.21
N SER A 105 -22.57 33.40 -3.48
CA SER A 105 -22.31 32.09 -2.91
C SER A 105 -20.93 31.50 -3.29
N PHE A 106 -20.40 31.79 -4.49
CA PHE A 106 -19.04 31.37 -4.84
C PHE A 106 -17.98 32.17 -4.06
N GLY A 107 -18.26 33.45 -3.80
CA GLY A 107 -17.44 34.30 -2.95
C GLY A 107 -17.38 33.78 -1.51
N GLU A 108 -18.52 33.36 -0.95
CA GLU A 108 -18.57 32.74 0.38
C GLU A 108 -17.86 31.38 0.44
N LEU A 109 -17.90 30.60 -0.64
CA LEU A 109 -17.15 29.35 -0.75
C LEU A 109 -15.64 29.60 -0.88
N MET A 110 -15.23 30.59 -1.67
CA MET A 110 -13.84 31.02 -1.77
C MET A 110 -13.34 31.59 -0.45
N GLU A 111 -14.15 32.39 0.25
CA GLU A 111 -13.82 32.91 1.58
C GLU A 111 -13.77 31.78 2.61
N SER A 112 -14.63 30.76 2.50
CA SER A 112 -14.54 29.56 3.36
C SER A 112 -13.32 28.69 3.05
N LEU A 113 -12.86 28.66 1.79
CA LEU A 113 -11.64 27.97 1.36
C LEU A 113 -10.40 28.73 1.81
N GLU A 114 -10.37 30.05 1.60
CA GLU A 114 -9.34 30.98 2.05
C GLU A 114 -9.25 31.00 3.59
N LYS A 115 -10.37 30.98 4.30
CA LYS A 115 -10.40 30.93 5.76
C LYS A 115 -10.00 29.55 6.30
N SER A 116 -10.20 28.48 5.52
CA SER A 116 -9.67 27.16 5.86
C SER A 116 -8.15 27.07 5.62
N THR A 117 -7.61 27.75 4.61
CA THR A 117 -6.16 27.83 4.38
C THR A 117 -5.45 28.86 5.27
N LEU A 118 -6.16 29.87 5.79
CA LEU A 118 -5.62 30.88 6.72
C LEU A 118 -5.77 30.50 8.20
N SER A 119 -6.46 29.39 8.53
CA SER A 119 -6.50 28.87 9.90
C SER A 119 -5.27 28.05 10.27
N ASP A 120 -4.41 27.76 9.30
CA ASP A 120 -3.05 27.31 9.57
C ASP A 120 -2.18 28.57 9.71
N GLY A 121 -1.82 28.91 10.95
CA GLY A 121 -0.85 29.98 11.21
C GLY A 121 0.52 29.65 10.58
N PRO A 122 1.61 30.36 10.92
CA PRO A 122 2.94 29.85 10.63
C PRO A 122 3.21 28.61 11.51
N GLU A 123 2.52 27.50 11.24
CA GLU A 123 2.94 26.17 11.64
C GLU A 123 4.30 26.00 10.98
N SER A 124 5.35 25.88 11.82
CA SER A 124 6.68 25.46 11.42
C SER A 124 6.53 24.39 10.35
N ALA A 125 6.79 24.72 9.08
CA ALA A 125 6.53 23.82 7.95
C ALA A 125 7.06 22.43 8.31
N LYS A 126 6.16 21.43 8.36
CA LYS A 126 6.51 20.07 8.79
C LYS A 126 7.73 19.62 7.99
N GLY A 127 8.80 19.29 8.69
CA GLY A 127 10.01 18.77 8.07
C GLY A 127 9.72 17.42 7.42
N PRO A 128 10.57 16.95 6.50
CA PRO A 128 10.45 15.59 5.97
C PRO A 128 10.45 14.52 7.09
N GLU A 129 11.09 14.81 8.22
CA GLU A 129 11.13 13.98 9.43
C GLU A 129 9.90 14.09 10.36
N ASP A 130 8.93 14.96 10.05
CA ASP A 130 7.69 15.02 10.80
C ASP A 130 6.70 13.95 10.29
N LEU A 131 6.24 13.08 11.21
CA LEU A 131 5.25 12.06 10.86
C LEU A 131 3.95 12.71 10.36
N LEU A 132 3.46 12.17 9.25
CA LEU A 132 2.10 12.44 8.78
C LEU A 132 1.06 11.92 9.79
N THR A 133 -0.08 12.59 9.85
CA THR A 133 -1.14 12.32 10.83
C THR A 133 -2.54 12.44 10.22
N GLY A 134 -2.63 12.68 8.90
CA GLY A 134 -3.90 12.74 8.20
C GLY A 134 -4.60 11.39 8.18
N ALA A 135 -5.93 11.43 8.14
CA ALA A 135 -6.74 10.23 8.08
C ALA A 135 -6.48 9.49 6.76
N GLY A 136 -6.02 8.24 6.85
CA GLY A 136 -5.67 7.43 5.70
C GLY A 136 -4.31 7.75 5.07
N ASP A 137 -3.51 8.65 5.65
CA ASP A 137 -2.13 8.85 5.21
C ASP A 137 -1.36 7.53 5.38
N VAL A 138 -0.74 7.05 4.30
CA VAL A 138 -0.01 5.78 4.29
C VAL A 138 1.45 6.03 4.63
N ILE A 139 1.83 5.63 5.84
CA ILE A 139 3.20 5.72 6.35
C ILE A 139 3.84 4.35 6.26
N LEU A 140 4.70 4.17 5.27
CA LEU A 140 5.45 2.95 5.06
C LEU A 140 6.79 3.05 5.79
N VAL A 141 7.11 2.02 6.58
CA VAL A 141 8.36 1.94 7.33
C VAL A 141 9.09 0.69 6.87
N ALA A 142 10.15 0.86 6.09
CA ALA A 142 10.95 -0.23 5.55
C ALA A 142 12.11 -0.56 6.49
N GLY A 143 12.31 -1.84 6.81
CA GLY A 143 13.40 -2.25 7.69
C GLY A 143 13.70 -3.74 7.56
N LEU A 144 14.84 -4.16 8.12
CA LEU A 144 15.24 -5.55 8.12
C LEU A 144 14.44 -6.32 9.19
N GLY A 145 13.79 -7.42 8.79
CA GLY A 145 13.08 -8.30 9.72
C GLY A 145 12.03 -7.57 10.58
N ALA A 146 12.12 -7.72 11.90
CA ALA A 146 11.14 -7.24 12.85
C ALA A 146 11.29 -5.76 13.23
N ASP A 147 12.43 -5.13 12.90
CA ASP A 147 12.74 -3.75 13.31
C ASP A 147 11.74 -2.75 12.73
N ALA A 148 11.25 -3.00 11.51
CA ALA A 148 10.20 -2.25 10.86
C ALA A 148 8.92 -2.21 11.73
N LEU A 149 8.46 -3.38 12.20
CA LEU A 149 7.22 -3.46 12.98
C LEU A 149 7.38 -2.87 14.38
N ALA A 150 8.53 -3.10 15.04
CA ALA A 150 8.82 -2.49 16.34
C ALA A 150 8.80 -0.96 16.24
N THR A 151 9.42 -0.41 15.19
CA THR A 151 9.43 1.03 14.91
C THR A 151 8.02 1.54 14.61
N VAL A 152 7.27 0.89 13.73
CA VAL A 152 5.88 1.24 13.42
C VAL A 152 5.02 1.31 14.67
N ARG A 153 5.12 0.31 15.55
CA ARG A 153 4.37 0.31 16.82
C ARG A 153 4.71 1.52 17.69
N SER A 154 5.99 1.89 17.76
CA SER A 154 6.40 3.07 18.51
C SER A 154 5.89 4.38 17.91
N MET A 155 5.91 4.52 16.58
CA MET A 155 5.38 5.69 15.86
C MET A 155 3.86 5.79 16.00
N ALA A 156 3.16 4.67 15.76
CA ALA A 156 1.72 4.57 15.90
C ALA A 156 1.24 4.89 17.31
N ALA A 157 1.98 4.45 18.35
CA ALA A 157 1.66 4.78 19.73
C ALA A 157 1.72 6.30 20.02
N VAL A 158 2.66 7.02 19.41
CA VAL A 158 2.78 8.49 19.59
C VAL A 158 1.62 9.23 18.94
N VAL A 159 1.15 8.78 17.78
CA VAL A 159 -0.01 9.38 17.08
C VAL A 159 -1.35 8.74 17.46
N ARG A 160 -1.33 7.76 18.37
CA ARG A 160 -2.48 6.96 18.83
C ARG A 160 -3.25 6.26 17.70
N SER A 161 -2.54 5.79 16.68
CA SER A 161 -3.10 4.96 15.61
C SER A 161 -3.07 3.48 16.00
N SER A 162 -4.14 2.78 15.67
CA SER A 162 -4.26 1.32 15.78
C SER A 162 -4.17 0.61 14.42
N SER A 163 -4.23 1.38 13.34
CA SER A 163 -4.21 0.91 11.95
C SER A 163 -2.78 0.53 11.53
N ILE A 164 -2.38 -0.72 11.80
CA ILE A 164 -1.04 -1.26 11.51
C ILE A 164 -1.15 -2.52 10.65
N LEU A 165 -0.34 -2.59 9.59
CA LEU A 165 -0.20 -3.73 8.70
C LEU A 165 1.26 -4.15 8.54
N THR A 166 1.48 -5.34 8.01
CA THR A 166 2.77 -5.80 7.51
C THR A 166 2.77 -5.97 6.00
N ALA A 167 3.94 -5.84 5.37
CA ALA A 167 4.15 -6.05 3.95
C ALA A 167 5.58 -6.58 3.69
N GLY A 168 5.84 -7.02 2.46
CA GLY A 168 7.16 -7.48 2.05
C GLY A 168 7.51 -8.87 2.59
N SER A 169 8.77 -9.07 2.95
CA SER A 169 9.31 -10.37 3.36
C SER A 169 9.03 -10.71 4.83
N PHE A 170 8.62 -9.73 5.64
CA PHE A 170 8.30 -9.93 7.05
C PHE A 170 6.81 -10.10 7.28
N ARG A 171 6.44 -11.10 8.08
CA ARG A 171 5.07 -11.37 8.53
C ARG A 171 5.07 -11.46 10.05
N ALA A 172 4.10 -10.80 10.68
CA ALA A 172 3.89 -10.89 12.11
C ALA A 172 2.56 -11.56 12.42
N TYR A 173 2.55 -12.44 13.42
CA TYR A 173 1.32 -13.05 13.89
C TYR A 173 0.39 -12.00 14.52
N GLY A 174 -0.90 -12.06 14.20
CA GLY A 174 -1.90 -11.11 14.71
C GLY A 174 -1.81 -9.70 14.10
N THR A 175 -1.10 -9.53 12.98
CA THR A 175 -1.11 -8.29 12.20
C THR A 175 -1.37 -8.63 10.75
N ASP A 176 -2.36 -7.98 10.14
CA ASP A 176 -2.73 -8.25 8.76
C ASP A 176 -1.54 -7.99 7.82
N HIS A 177 -1.40 -8.87 6.83
CA HIS A 177 -0.30 -8.80 5.87
C HIS A 177 -0.84 -8.56 4.46
N ILE A 178 -0.43 -7.45 3.87
CA ILE A 178 -0.83 -7.10 2.50
C ILE A 178 0.21 -7.58 1.50
N VAL A 179 -0.28 -8.11 0.38
CA VAL A 179 0.55 -8.61 -0.73
C VAL A 179 0.35 -7.83 -2.02
N SER A 180 -0.62 -6.91 -2.05
CA SER A 180 -0.99 -6.15 -3.24
C SER A 180 -1.51 -4.77 -2.89
N ARG A 181 -1.47 -3.87 -3.88
CA ARG A 181 -2.02 -2.52 -3.79
C ARG A 181 -3.51 -2.51 -3.46
N GLN A 182 -4.28 -3.49 -3.93
CA GLN A 182 -5.71 -3.58 -3.63
C GLN A 182 -5.98 -3.84 -2.14
N GLY A 183 -5.15 -4.66 -1.49
CA GLY A 183 -5.19 -4.88 -0.05
C GLY A 183 -4.89 -3.59 0.72
N LEU A 184 -3.89 -2.83 0.27
CA LEU A 184 -3.56 -1.52 0.85
C LEU A 184 -4.75 -0.55 0.75
N VAL A 185 -5.36 -0.40 -0.43
CA VAL A 185 -6.49 0.53 -0.63
C VAL A 185 -7.67 0.18 0.27
N THR A 186 -7.94 -1.11 0.47
CA THR A 186 -9.02 -1.56 1.37
C THR A 186 -8.73 -1.15 2.82
N ALA A 187 -7.50 -1.37 3.28
CA ALA A 187 -7.11 -0.99 4.63
C ALA A 187 -7.01 0.54 4.80
N GLN A 188 -6.60 1.26 3.76
CA GLN A 188 -6.58 2.72 3.74
C GLN A 188 -7.99 3.26 3.92
N ALA A 189 -9.00 2.70 3.23
CA ALA A 189 -10.39 3.08 3.43
C ALA A 189 -10.86 2.84 4.87
N ALA A 190 -10.45 1.73 5.50
CA ALA A 190 -10.74 1.47 6.92
C ALA A 190 -10.07 2.50 7.85
N ALA A 191 -8.82 2.86 7.59
CA ALA A 191 -8.08 3.88 8.36
C ALA A 191 -8.70 5.28 8.20
N VAL A 192 -9.16 5.64 7.00
CA VAL A 192 -9.93 6.88 6.75
C VAL A 192 -11.20 6.92 7.60
N ILE A 193 -11.95 5.81 7.65
CA ILE A 193 -13.17 5.70 8.48
C ILE A 193 -12.82 5.82 9.97
N ALA A 194 -11.73 5.18 10.42
CA ALA A 194 -11.23 5.30 11.78
C ALA A 194 -10.66 6.69 12.12
N ARG A 195 -10.41 7.53 11.10
CA ARG A 195 -9.74 8.84 11.19
C ARG A 195 -8.31 8.74 11.73
N GLU A 196 -7.61 7.68 11.34
CA GLU A 196 -6.24 7.39 11.76
C GLU A 196 -5.31 7.36 10.53
N PRO A 197 -4.01 7.67 10.69
CA PRO A 197 -3.02 7.32 9.69
C PRO A 197 -2.82 5.80 9.64
N LEU A 198 -2.52 5.27 8.46
CA LEU A 198 -2.26 3.84 8.23
C LEU A 198 -0.75 3.58 8.22
N PHE A 199 -0.28 2.75 9.14
CA PHE A 199 1.12 2.32 9.15
C PHE A 199 1.32 0.97 8.46
N VAL A 200 2.35 0.88 7.63
CA VAL A 200 2.75 -0.36 6.95
C VAL A 200 4.20 -0.68 7.31
N ALA A 201 4.39 -1.73 8.12
CA ALA A 201 5.70 -2.29 8.41
C ALA A 201 6.17 -3.15 7.23
N PHE A 202 7.10 -2.63 6.43
CA PHE A 202 7.62 -3.31 5.25
C PHE A 202 8.92 -4.04 5.58
N GLY A 203 8.86 -5.36 5.61
CA GLY A 203 10.05 -6.20 5.83
C GLY A 203 10.89 -6.36 4.59
N LEU A 204 12.16 -6.01 4.68
CA LEU A 204 13.19 -6.36 3.70
C LEU A 204 13.68 -7.79 3.95
N GLY A 205 14.22 -8.45 2.91
CA GLY A 205 14.95 -9.71 3.07
C GLY A 205 16.16 -9.55 4.00
N THR A 206 16.69 -10.65 4.55
CA THR A 206 17.82 -10.62 5.49
C THR A 206 19.10 -10.01 4.91
N ASP A 207 19.23 -10.03 3.59
CA ASP A 207 20.28 -9.43 2.77
C ASP A 207 19.93 -8.00 2.30
N GLY A 208 18.84 -7.42 2.78
CA GLY A 208 18.29 -6.17 2.28
C GLY A 208 17.69 -6.28 0.88
N SER A 209 17.39 -7.50 0.41
CA SER A 209 16.69 -7.68 -0.86
C SER A 209 15.30 -7.06 -0.81
N LEU A 210 15.02 -6.26 -1.82
CA LEU A 210 13.74 -5.62 -2.09
C LEU A 210 13.24 -6.17 -3.42
N ARG A 211 11.95 -6.56 -3.49
CA ARG A 211 11.28 -6.65 -4.78
C ARG A 211 11.09 -5.22 -5.29
N THR A 212 11.83 -4.83 -6.32
CA THR A 212 11.97 -3.42 -6.77
C THR A 212 10.64 -2.70 -6.95
N ASN A 213 9.62 -3.40 -7.46
CA ASN A 213 8.30 -2.81 -7.71
C ASN A 213 7.41 -2.74 -6.45
N ALA A 214 7.70 -3.51 -5.40
CA ALA A 214 6.78 -3.66 -4.27
C ALA A 214 6.58 -2.35 -3.48
N LEU A 215 7.63 -1.54 -3.30
CA LEU A 215 7.49 -0.22 -2.65
C LEU A 215 6.77 0.78 -3.54
N THR A 216 7.14 0.82 -4.83
CA THR A 216 6.55 1.75 -5.80
C THR A 216 5.05 1.48 -6.01
N GLU A 217 4.64 0.22 -5.99
CA GLU A 217 3.24 -0.18 -6.13
C GLU A 217 2.36 0.28 -4.97
N LEU A 218 2.89 0.33 -3.75
CA LEU A 218 2.14 0.73 -2.56
C LEU A 218 1.83 2.23 -2.57
N LYS A 219 2.62 3.06 -3.25
CA LYS A 219 2.41 4.52 -3.34
C LYS A 219 2.17 5.15 -1.97
N ALA A 220 3.05 4.87 -1.02
CA ALA A 220 2.97 5.47 0.31
C ALA A 220 3.13 6.99 0.25
N ASP A 221 2.41 7.71 1.10
CA ASP A 221 2.49 9.17 1.23
C ASP A 221 3.79 9.59 1.95
N GLN A 222 4.27 8.73 2.85
CA GLN A 222 5.55 8.89 3.53
C GLN A 222 6.25 7.53 3.68
N VAL A 223 7.55 7.50 3.42
CA VAL A 223 8.46 6.36 3.49
C VAL A 223 9.59 6.66 4.48
N TRP A 224 9.67 5.84 5.51
CA TRP A 224 10.72 5.82 6.50
C TRP A 224 11.58 4.58 6.33
N VAL A 225 12.85 4.68 6.70
CA VAL A 225 13.78 3.55 6.68
C VAL A 225 14.35 3.30 8.07
N VAL A 226 14.25 2.05 8.54
CA VAL A 226 14.77 1.62 9.83
C VAL A 226 16.18 1.07 9.68
N VAL A 227 17.12 1.67 10.39
CA VAL A 227 18.53 1.27 10.38
C VAL A 227 18.99 0.91 11.79
N ASP A 228 19.79 -0.15 11.88
CA ASP A 228 20.40 -0.59 13.14
C ASP A 228 21.81 0.00 13.26
N ALA A 229 22.03 0.83 14.27
CA ALA A 229 23.30 1.52 14.49
C ALA A 229 24.46 0.57 14.85
N THR A 230 24.17 -0.68 15.22
CA THR A 230 25.18 -1.70 15.53
C THR A 230 25.66 -2.44 14.27
N ARG A 231 25.01 -2.24 13.13
CA ARG A 231 25.40 -2.85 11.85
C ARG A 231 26.52 -2.09 11.17
N LYS A 232 27.25 -2.80 10.32
CA LYS A 232 28.27 -2.21 9.48
C LYS A 232 27.65 -1.16 8.55
N HIS A 233 28.19 0.05 8.58
CA HIS A 233 27.68 1.19 7.81
C HIS A 233 27.56 0.87 6.30
N THR A 234 28.62 0.35 5.69
CA THR A 234 28.65 0.05 4.24
C THR A 234 27.56 -0.91 3.80
N ASP A 235 27.24 -1.91 4.62
CA ASP A 235 26.20 -2.89 4.29
C ASP A 235 24.82 -2.23 4.39
N THR A 236 24.65 -1.34 5.38
CA THR A 236 23.42 -0.56 5.57
C THR A 236 23.18 0.42 4.43
N GLU A 237 24.19 1.22 4.11
CA GLU A 237 24.16 2.20 3.02
C GLU A 237 23.78 1.55 1.68
N ALA A 238 24.31 0.36 1.40
CA ALA A 238 24.06 -0.35 0.15
C ALA A 238 22.59 -0.70 -0.08
N TRP A 239 21.85 -1.13 0.95
CA TRP A 239 20.42 -1.44 0.80
C TRP A 239 19.53 -0.21 0.98
N VAL A 240 19.92 0.77 1.80
CA VAL A 240 19.20 2.05 1.93
C VAL A 240 19.13 2.76 0.58
N LYS A 241 20.25 2.79 -0.18
CA LYS A 241 20.28 3.34 -1.55
C LYS A 241 19.31 2.64 -2.49
N LYS A 242 19.18 1.30 -2.38
CA LYS A 242 18.21 0.54 -3.19
C LYS A 242 16.76 0.91 -2.88
N VAL A 243 16.45 1.14 -1.60
CA VAL A 243 15.13 1.65 -1.19
C VAL A 243 14.90 3.04 -1.76
N GLY A 244 15.90 3.94 -1.67
CA GLY A 244 15.85 5.29 -2.23
C GLY A 244 15.65 5.35 -3.74
N TRP A 245 16.13 4.36 -4.51
CA TRP A 245 15.85 4.24 -5.94
C TRP A 245 14.41 3.81 -6.26
N SER A 246 13.72 3.18 -5.30
CA SER A 246 12.37 2.65 -5.49
C SER A 246 11.29 3.62 -5.01
N ALA A 247 11.58 4.38 -3.95
CA ALA A 247 10.72 5.41 -3.39
C ALA A 247 11.55 6.50 -2.69
N PRO A 248 11.12 7.77 -2.73
CA PRO A 248 11.79 8.84 -2.00
C PRO A 248 11.67 8.57 -0.50
N VAL A 249 12.79 8.46 0.19
CA VAL A 249 12.85 8.26 1.66
C VAL A 249 12.83 9.63 2.33
N GLN A 250 11.88 9.85 3.23
CA GLN A 250 11.75 11.14 3.93
C GLN A 250 12.62 11.19 5.17
N ALA A 251 12.75 10.09 5.92
CA ALA A 251 13.55 10.08 7.15
C ALA A 251 14.01 8.69 7.59
N LEU A 252 15.04 8.68 8.43
CA LEU A 252 15.55 7.51 9.13
C LEU A 252 14.92 7.34 10.51
N ALA A 253 14.70 6.07 10.85
CA ALA A 253 14.44 5.61 12.21
C ALA A 253 15.62 4.72 12.65
N VAL A 254 16.35 5.15 13.65
CA VAL A 254 17.53 4.43 14.12
C VAL A 254 17.19 3.59 15.34
N VAL A 255 17.57 2.31 15.31
CA VAL A 255 17.45 1.39 16.44
C VAL A 255 18.84 1.02 16.97
N ASN A 256 18.89 0.60 18.23
CA ASN A 256 20.10 0.24 18.95
C ASN A 256 21.15 1.37 18.97
N TYR A 257 20.70 2.63 18.97
CA TYR A 257 21.58 3.80 18.91
C TYR A 257 22.48 3.88 20.16
N GLN A 258 21.94 3.55 21.32
CA GLN A 258 22.70 3.52 22.58
C GLN A 258 23.61 2.29 22.74
N ASP A 259 23.46 1.28 21.88
CA ASP A 259 24.17 -0.01 22.03
C ASP A 259 25.49 -0.06 21.25
N THR A 260 25.85 1.02 20.56
CA THR A 260 27.11 1.17 19.82
C THR A 260 27.94 2.34 20.36
N ARG A 261 29.26 2.28 20.16
CA ARG A 261 30.19 3.37 20.52
C ARG A 261 30.35 4.42 19.44
N THR A 262 29.84 4.17 18.23
CA THR A 262 29.93 5.06 17.08
C THR A 262 28.56 5.29 16.44
N PRO A 263 27.54 5.70 17.22
CA PRO A 263 26.19 5.87 16.69
C PRO A 263 26.09 7.01 15.68
N GLU A 264 27.02 7.96 15.70
CA GLU A 264 27.09 9.09 14.77
C GLU A 264 27.29 8.68 13.30
N THR A 265 27.82 7.48 13.05
CA THR A 265 28.02 6.93 11.69
C THR A 265 26.73 6.75 10.90
N VAL A 266 25.56 6.81 11.55
CA VAL A 266 24.26 6.80 10.85
C VAL A 266 23.96 8.14 10.18
N HIS A 267 24.59 9.25 10.61
CA HIS A 267 24.45 10.56 9.96
C HIS A 267 25.09 10.60 8.57
N ASP A 268 26.08 9.74 8.33
CA ASP A 268 26.76 9.63 7.03
C ASP A 268 25.86 9.04 5.93
N LEU A 269 24.66 8.56 6.27
CA LEU A 269 23.65 8.12 5.30
C LEU A 269 22.95 9.27 4.56
N ASP A 270 23.22 10.53 4.93
CA ASP A 270 22.70 11.75 4.28
C ASP A 270 21.16 11.80 4.19
N LEU A 271 20.49 11.29 5.23
CA LEU A 271 19.05 11.33 5.40
C LEU A 271 18.72 11.88 6.79
N PRO A 272 17.66 12.69 6.94
CA PRO A 272 17.30 13.26 8.24
C PRO A 272 16.83 12.16 9.19
N ILE A 273 17.23 12.24 10.46
CA ILE A 273 16.85 11.27 11.48
C ILE A 273 15.66 11.82 12.26
N GLY A 274 14.50 11.19 12.12
CA GLY A 274 13.28 11.59 12.81
C GLY A 274 12.93 10.71 14.01
N TRP A 275 13.55 9.53 14.12
CA TRP A 275 13.23 8.56 15.18
C TRP A 275 14.50 7.87 15.69
N ILE A 276 14.63 7.70 17.00
CA ILE A 276 15.74 7.02 17.67
C ILE A 276 15.19 6.18 18.81
N ASP A 277 15.50 4.87 18.82
CA ASP A 277 15.18 3.93 19.90
C ASP A 277 13.73 4.02 20.40
N GLY A 278 12.80 4.05 19.43
CA GLY A 278 11.36 4.08 19.69
C GLY A 278 10.81 5.46 20.10
N ARG A 279 11.58 6.54 19.97
CA ARG A 279 11.15 7.91 20.31
C ARG A 279 11.45 8.88 19.17
N ARG A 280 10.69 9.98 19.11
CA ARG A 280 11.02 11.10 18.20
C ARG A 280 12.43 11.62 18.50
N ALA A 281 13.24 11.77 17.45
CA ALA A 281 14.52 12.44 17.54
C ALA A 281 14.31 13.93 17.88
N LYS A 282 15.24 14.52 18.61
CA LYS A 282 15.25 15.98 18.79
C LYS A 282 15.80 16.59 17.51
N ARG A 283 15.12 17.61 16.96
CA ARG A 283 15.66 18.39 15.83
C ARG A 283 17.04 18.92 16.23
N SER A 284 18.08 18.48 15.54
CA SER A 284 19.40 19.09 15.60
C SER A 284 19.24 20.50 15.06
N THR A 285 19.24 21.48 15.97
CA THR A 285 19.25 22.89 15.61
C THR A 285 20.65 23.18 15.08
N THR A 286 20.80 23.19 13.75
CA THR A 286 22.00 23.72 13.09
C THR A 286 21.94 25.23 13.09
#